data_AF-A0A967GN07-F1
#
_entry.id   AF-A0A967GN07-F1
#
_cell.length_a   1.000
_cell.length_b   1.000
_cell.length_c   1.000
_cell.angle_alpha   90.00
_cell.angle_beta   90.00
_cell.angle_gamma   90.00
#
_symmetry.space_group_name_H-M   'P 1'
#
loop_
_entity.id
_entity.type
_entity.pdbx_description
1 polymer ?
#
loop_
_entity_poly.entity_id
_entity_poly.type
_entity_poly.pdbx_seq_one_letter_code
_entity_poly.pdbx_strand_id
1 'polypeptide(L)'
;MLIPFGDRPCSRPEATLPAMKGWWKILALAPIVTGFPLRAEIPKPDDAPRPLSPEESMKHFHLPEGFRIDLIASEPLIRDPSCVAWDEHGRFFVTEIHGYNLEGHLDVTELNKTGELDTSIRRIRVGAGMKAKAREGQTGSLKLLRDRDGDGRMDEVVVWADDIPAAYGVLPARGGVIVMAEPHIFFFADRDGDDQPEVRERIFTGFERGEMERSINNPVWGPDNWIYAGRGWGGATVTGPRLDGTVKLGRTDFRFKPDGSAIEPVSGENHTFGMCFDDFGNRFLITTGQPVRYAAPLSYRYLARNPHVPSPGATVGATPYHNTFPISQPHPW
;
A
#
# COMPACT_ATOMS: atom_id res chain seq x y z
N MET A 1 -34.93 -14.02 63.29
CA MET A 1 -35.71 -12.76 63.31
C MET A 1 -34.76 -11.65 63.77
N LEU A 2 -34.95 -10.42 63.30
CA LEU A 2 -34.17 -9.21 63.67
C LEU A 2 -33.70 -9.12 65.14
N ILE A 3 -32.59 -8.35 65.36
CA ILE A 3 -31.91 -7.95 66.63
C ILE A 3 -30.89 -9.01 67.14
N PRO A 4 -29.66 -8.74 67.71
CA PRO A 4 -29.13 -7.58 68.48
C PRO A 4 -27.79 -6.96 67.96
N PHE A 5 -27.31 -5.75 68.32
CA PHE A 5 -26.96 -5.06 69.60
C PHE A 5 -25.54 -5.35 70.15
N GLY A 6 -24.74 -4.28 70.30
CA GLY A 6 -23.71 -4.04 71.34
C GLY A 6 -22.35 -4.75 71.21
N ASP A 7 -21.24 -4.28 71.78
CA ASP A 7 -20.88 -3.03 72.44
C ASP A 7 -19.38 -3.12 72.84
N ARG A 8 -18.55 -2.16 72.40
CA ARG A 8 -17.47 -1.46 73.17
C ARG A 8 -16.24 -2.23 73.75
N PRO A 9 -15.19 -1.55 74.31
CA PRO A 9 -14.69 -0.17 74.11
C PRO A 9 -13.13 -0.01 73.98
N CYS A 10 -12.73 1.17 73.49
CA CYS A 10 -11.68 2.12 73.95
C CYS A 10 -10.52 1.69 74.88
N SER A 11 -9.27 2.04 74.51
CA SER A 11 -8.39 2.92 75.31
C SER A 11 -7.05 3.24 74.60
N ARG A 12 -6.65 4.52 74.59
CA ARG A 12 -5.26 4.98 74.33
C ARG A 12 -4.42 4.78 75.60
N PRO A 13 -3.09 4.71 75.53
CA PRO A 13 -2.32 5.95 75.66
C PRO A 13 -1.08 6.05 74.74
N GLU A 14 -0.70 7.29 74.45
CA GLU A 14 0.64 7.67 74.02
C GLU A 14 1.68 7.26 75.07
N ALA A 15 2.81 6.73 74.62
CA ALA A 15 4.04 6.65 75.40
C ALA A 15 5.21 7.04 74.51
N THR A 16 5.88 8.10 74.91
CA THR A 16 7.10 8.67 74.36
C THR A 16 8.35 7.94 74.86
N LEU A 17 9.47 8.19 74.16
CA LEU A 17 10.90 7.99 74.51
C LEU A 17 11.56 6.66 74.07
N PRO A 18 12.90 6.61 73.91
CA PRO A 18 13.78 7.54 73.20
C PRO A 18 14.79 6.79 72.29
N ALA A 19 15.68 7.55 71.67
CA ALA A 19 16.74 7.10 70.76
C ALA A 19 17.64 5.97 71.30
N MET A 20 17.98 5.01 70.43
CA MET A 20 19.24 4.26 70.51
C MET A 20 19.88 4.15 69.12
N LYS A 21 21.09 4.70 69.06
CA LYS A 21 22.08 4.56 67.98
C LYS A 21 22.57 3.11 67.94
N GLY A 22 22.84 2.58 66.75
CA GLY A 22 23.79 1.47 66.60
C GLY A 22 23.45 0.41 65.56
N TRP A 23 23.94 0.66 64.33
CA TRP A 23 24.54 -0.31 63.41
C TRP A 23 23.73 -1.55 63.02
N TRP A 24 23.13 -1.47 61.82
CA TRP A 24 22.84 -2.62 60.99
C TRP A 24 23.13 -2.27 59.53
N LYS A 25 23.82 -3.18 58.87
CA LYS A 25 24.38 -3.03 57.53
C LYS A 25 23.25 -2.89 56.50
N ILE A 26 23.47 -2.00 55.53
CA ILE A 26 22.65 -1.83 54.35
C ILE A 26 22.65 -3.15 53.56
N LEU A 27 21.50 -3.81 53.49
CA LEU A 27 21.19 -4.80 52.46
C LEU A 27 20.19 -4.13 51.52
N ALA A 28 20.70 -3.53 50.45
CA ALA A 28 19.90 -3.08 49.34
C ALA A 28 19.29 -4.33 48.66
N LEU A 29 18.02 -4.59 48.93
CA LEU A 29 17.20 -5.49 48.12
C LEU A 29 17.00 -4.82 46.76
N ALA A 30 17.86 -5.14 45.80
CA ALA A 30 17.54 -4.94 44.41
C ALA A 30 16.37 -5.86 44.06
N PRO A 31 15.25 -5.36 43.51
CA PRO A 31 14.25 -6.24 42.93
C PRO A 31 14.90 -6.86 41.69
N ILE A 32 15.32 -8.12 41.81
CA ILE A 32 15.63 -8.94 40.64
C ILE A 32 14.29 -9.18 39.96
N VAL A 33 13.94 -8.30 39.02
CA VAL A 33 12.96 -8.60 37.99
C VAL A 33 13.64 -9.63 37.08
N THR A 34 13.60 -10.89 37.48
CA THR A 34 13.81 -12.00 36.54
C THR A 34 12.60 -11.99 35.64
N GLY A 35 12.63 -11.18 34.58
CA GLY A 35 11.81 -11.45 33.41
C GLY A 35 12.25 -12.82 32.90
N PHE A 36 11.46 -13.85 33.17
CA PHE A 36 11.56 -15.07 32.39
C PHE A 36 11.35 -14.64 30.94
N PRO A 37 12.31 -14.84 30.02
CA PRO A 37 11.99 -14.72 28.62
C PRO A 37 10.86 -15.72 28.36
N LEU A 38 9.76 -15.24 27.78
CA LEU A 38 8.72 -16.09 27.22
C LEU A 38 9.41 -17.07 26.28
N ARG A 39 9.62 -18.29 26.76
CA ARG A 39 10.40 -19.35 26.09
C ARG A 39 9.67 -19.98 24.89
N ALA A 40 8.53 -19.42 24.50
CA ALA A 40 7.63 -19.98 23.49
C ALA A 40 7.78 -19.31 22.11
N GLU A 41 8.55 -18.23 21.98
CA GLU A 41 8.76 -17.60 20.67
C GLU A 41 9.84 -18.37 19.89
N ILE A 42 9.47 -18.92 18.74
CA ILE A 42 10.41 -19.53 17.79
C ILE A 42 11.41 -18.44 17.35
N PRO A 43 12.72 -18.59 17.57
CA PRO A 43 13.71 -17.58 17.18
C PRO A 43 13.68 -17.40 15.65
N LYS A 44 13.91 -16.17 15.19
CA LYS A 44 14.02 -15.92 13.74
C LYS A 44 15.18 -16.76 13.18
N PRO A 45 14.95 -17.53 12.10
CA PRO A 45 16.00 -18.29 11.44
C PRO A 45 17.12 -17.35 10.98
N ASP A 46 18.38 -17.73 11.25
CA ASP A 46 19.59 -17.05 10.78
C ASP A 46 20.20 -17.71 9.53
N ASP A 47 19.59 -18.80 9.07
CA ASP A 47 19.96 -19.61 7.90
C ASP A 47 19.18 -19.24 6.63
N ALA A 48 18.31 -18.22 6.69
CA ALA A 48 17.59 -17.73 5.52
C ALA A 48 18.60 -17.26 4.44
N PRO A 49 18.43 -17.67 3.17
CA PRO A 49 19.29 -17.21 2.09
C PRO A 49 19.25 -15.68 2.00
N ARG A 50 20.42 -15.06 1.91
CA ARG A 50 20.52 -13.60 1.79
C ARG A 50 20.07 -13.17 0.38
N PRO A 51 19.40 -12.02 0.25
CA PRO A 51 19.17 -11.42 -1.06
C PRO A 51 20.48 -11.22 -1.81
N LEU A 52 20.47 -11.46 -3.11
CA LEU A 52 21.60 -11.18 -4.00
C LEU A 52 21.80 -9.67 -4.11
N SER A 53 23.03 -9.22 -4.41
CA SER A 53 23.23 -7.81 -4.80
C SER A 53 22.47 -7.51 -6.10
N PRO A 54 22.20 -6.23 -6.43
CA PRO A 54 21.63 -5.86 -7.73
C PRO A 54 22.46 -6.40 -8.90
N GLU A 55 23.79 -6.32 -8.83
CA GLU A 55 24.72 -6.81 -9.85
C GLU A 55 24.73 -8.33 -9.98
N GLU A 56 24.57 -9.05 -8.86
CA GLU A 56 24.45 -10.50 -8.86
C GLU A 56 23.10 -10.92 -9.46
N SER A 57 22.01 -10.28 -9.03
CA SER A 57 20.65 -10.51 -9.54
C SER A 57 20.59 -10.31 -11.06
N MET A 58 21.28 -9.31 -11.60
CA MET A 58 21.34 -9.05 -13.04
C MET A 58 21.81 -10.26 -13.87
N LYS A 59 22.71 -11.09 -13.32
CA LYS A 59 23.27 -12.26 -14.00
C LYS A 59 22.26 -13.40 -14.18
N HIS A 60 21.12 -13.34 -13.47
CA HIS A 60 20.07 -14.35 -13.52
C HIS A 60 18.95 -14.02 -14.52
N PHE A 61 18.96 -12.82 -15.13
CA PHE A 61 17.98 -12.51 -16.18
C PHE A 61 18.35 -13.21 -17.49
N HIS A 62 17.40 -13.96 -18.02
CA HIS A 62 17.47 -14.52 -19.37
C HIS A 62 16.59 -13.67 -20.29
N LEU A 63 17.23 -12.91 -21.19
CA LEU A 63 16.55 -12.03 -22.13
C LEU A 63 16.51 -12.65 -23.53
N PRO A 64 15.43 -12.42 -24.32
CA PRO A 64 15.43 -12.74 -25.75
C PRO A 64 16.54 -12.00 -26.51
N GLU A 65 16.96 -12.54 -27.65
CA GLU A 65 17.96 -11.90 -28.50
C GLU A 65 17.54 -10.46 -28.89
N GLY A 66 18.47 -9.51 -28.79
CA GLY A 66 18.25 -8.09 -29.08
C GLY A 66 17.73 -7.26 -27.90
N PHE A 67 17.43 -7.87 -26.75
CA PHE A 67 17.01 -7.16 -25.54
C PHE A 67 18.18 -6.98 -24.55
N ARG A 68 18.17 -5.85 -23.83
CA ARG A 68 19.08 -5.52 -22.72
C ARG A 68 18.26 -5.08 -21.52
N ILE A 69 18.78 -5.33 -20.32
CA ILE A 69 18.28 -4.77 -19.06
C ILE A 69 19.39 -3.92 -18.43
N ASP A 70 19.04 -2.74 -17.95
CA ASP A 70 19.95 -1.82 -17.26
C ASP A 70 19.43 -1.57 -15.85
N LEU A 71 20.34 -1.58 -14.87
CA LEU A 71 20.02 -1.19 -13.50
C LEU A 71 19.94 0.34 -13.43
N ILE A 72 18.74 0.86 -13.14
CA ILE A 72 18.49 2.31 -13.03
C ILE A 72 18.43 2.77 -11.57
N ALA A 73 17.89 1.96 -10.66
CA ALA A 73 17.82 2.27 -9.25
C ALA A 73 17.74 0.97 -8.42
N SER A 74 18.25 1.00 -7.19
CA SER A 74 18.17 -0.09 -6.21
C SER A 74 18.08 0.47 -4.80
N GLU A 75 17.97 -0.43 -3.82
CA GLU A 75 18.21 -0.11 -2.43
C GLU A 75 19.58 0.58 -2.26
N PRO A 76 19.70 1.59 -1.39
CA PRO A 76 18.69 2.09 -0.45
C PRO A 76 17.75 3.18 -1.00
N LEU A 77 17.86 3.58 -2.26
CA LEU A 77 17.06 4.66 -2.84
C LEU A 77 15.57 4.30 -2.91
N ILE A 78 15.30 3.06 -3.31
CA ILE A 78 13.96 2.45 -3.36
C ILE A 78 13.90 1.21 -2.47
N ARG A 79 12.69 0.80 -2.07
CA ARG A 79 12.46 -0.44 -1.31
C ARG A 79 11.31 -1.27 -1.89
N ASP A 80 10.09 -0.72 -1.81
CA ASP A 80 8.88 -1.41 -2.24
C ASP A 80 8.21 -0.66 -3.42
N PRO A 81 8.89 -0.49 -4.58
CA PRO A 81 8.38 0.31 -5.68
C PRO A 81 7.10 -0.30 -6.26
N SER A 82 6.11 0.54 -6.52
CA SER A 82 4.79 0.14 -7.03
C SER A 82 4.49 0.68 -8.43
N CYS A 83 4.97 1.90 -8.72
CA CYS A 83 4.79 2.57 -10.00
C CYS A 83 5.90 3.60 -10.18
N VAL A 84 6.26 3.86 -11.43
CA VAL A 84 7.28 4.84 -11.79
C VAL A 84 6.78 5.69 -12.95
N ALA A 85 7.24 6.94 -13.04
CA ALA A 85 6.96 7.78 -14.18
C ALA A 85 8.06 8.82 -14.39
N TRP A 86 8.23 9.23 -15.65
CA TRP A 86 9.06 10.36 -16.04
C TRP A 86 8.17 11.52 -16.40
N ASP A 87 8.41 12.68 -15.80
CA ASP A 87 7.68 13.90 -16.16
C ASP A 87 8.23 14.57 -17.43
N GLU A 88 7.59 15.66 -17.86
CA GLU A 88 7.99 16.44 -19.03
C GLU A 88 9.37 17.09 -18.92
N HIS A 89 9.96 17.13 -17.71
CA HIS A 89 11.28 17.68 -17.44
C HIS A 89 12.34 16.57 -17.31
N GLY A 90 11.97 15.31 -17.49
CA GLY A 90 12.87 14.17 -17.33
C GLY A 90 13.18 13.87 -15.86
N ARG A 91 12.32 14.26 -14.93
CA ARG A 91 12.42 13.85 -13.52
C ARG A 91 11.81 12.46 -13.32
N PHE A 92 12.51 11.61 -12.59
CA PHE A 92 12.09 10.23 -12.35
C PHE A 92 11.37 10.08 -11.01
N PHE A 93 10.07 9.82 -11.06
CA PHE A 93 9.25 9.64 -9.87
C PHE A 93 8.98 8.16 -9.61
N VAL A 94 8.97 7.80 -8.34
CA VAL A 94 8.65 6.46 -7.84
C VAL A 94 7.64 6.56 -6.72
N THR A 95 6.58 5.77 -6.78
CA THR A 95 5.73 5.50 -5.62
C THR A 95 6.08 4.17 -4.99
N GLU A 96 5.94 4.07 -3.68
CA GLU A 96 6.15 2.82 -2.95
C GLU A 96 4.92 2.40 -2.15
N ILE A 97 4.82 1.10 -1.87
CA ILE A 97 3.81 0.49 -1.01
C ILE A 97 4.51 -0.27 0.11
N HIS A 98 4.53 0.32 1.30
CA HIS A 98 5.13 -0.30 2.46
C HIS A 98 4.10 -1.19 3.16
N GLY A 99 4.55 -2.33 3.66
CA GLY A 99 3.74 -3.18 4.52
C GLY A 99 2.70 -4.06 3.81
N TYR A 100 2.89 -4.33 2.51
CA TYR A 100 1.99 -5.18 1.72
C TYR A 100 1.71 -6.56 2.37
N ASN A 101 2.75 -7.20 2.92
CA ASN A 101 2.66 -8.53 3.55
C ASN A 101 2.43 -8.50 5.07
N LEU A 102 2.14 -7.33 5.67
CA LEU A 102 1.99 -7.21 7.12
C LEU A 102 0.84 -8.06 7.68
N GLU A 103 -0.24 -8.23 6.93
CA GLU A 103 -1.38 -9.07 7.37
C GLU A 103 -0.93 -10.51 7.67
N GLY A 104 -0.23 -11.14 6.72
CA GLY A 104 0.29 -12.48 6.90
C GLY A 104 1.41 -12.55 7.93
N HIS A 105 2.28 -11.53 7.98
CA HIS A 105 3.35 -11.47 8.98
C HIS A 105 2.80 -11.44 10.42
N LEU A 106 1.77 -10.63 10.69
CA LEU A 106 1.16 -10.54 12.00
C LEU A 106 0.43 -11.84 12.40
N ASP A 107 -0.24 -12.48 11.45
CA ASP A 107 -0.92 -13.77 11.67
C ASP A 107 0.07 -14.87 12.06
N VAL A 108 1.13 -15.04 11.26
CA VAL A 108 2.20 -16.02 11.53
C VAL A 108 2.92 -15.71 12.85
N THR A 109 3.20 -14.43 13.13
CA THR A 109 3.90 -14.03 14.35
C THR A 109 3.04 -14.30 15.59
N GLU A 110 1.74 -14.06 15.53
CA GLU A 110 0.85 -14.35 16.65
C GLU A 110 0.74 -15.86 16.91
N LEU A 111 0.64 -16.65 15.84
CA LEU A 111 0.68 -18.10 15.94
C LEU A 111 1.99 -18.60 16.54
N ASN A 112 3.15 -18.07 16.12
CA ASN A 112 4.44 -18.50 16.65
C ASN A 112 4.58 -18.33 18.18
N LYS A 113 3.82 -17.42 18.80
CA LYS A 113 3.79 -17.27 20.27
C LYS A 113 3.19 -18.47 20.99
N THR A 114 2.39 -19.29 20.32
CA THR A 114 1.86 -20.54 20.91
C THR A 114 2.91 -21.63 20.98
N GLY A 115 4.04 -21.49 20.26
CA GLY A 115 5.06 -22.52 20.10
C GLY A 115 4.67 -23.64 19.13
N GLU A 116 3.52 -23.52 18.46
CA GLU A 116 3.10 -24.47 17.41
C GLU A 116 3.61 -24.03 16.05
N LEU A 117 4.45 -24.87 15.43
CA LEU A 117 4.93 -24.63 14.07
C LEU A 117 3.77 -24.71 13.07
N ASP A 118 3.56 -23.66 12.27
CA ASP A 118 2.64 -23.75 11.15
C ASP A 118 3.23 -24.60 10.03
N THR A 119 2.83 -25.87 9.99
CA THR A 119 3.20 -26.80 8.92
C THR A 119 2.17 -26.86 7.81
N SER A 120 1.07 -26.10 7.94
CA SER A 120 -0.05 -26.12 7.00
C SER A 120 -0.06 -24.88 6.12
N ILE A 121 -0.27 -25.05 4.81
CA ILE A 121 -0.61 -23.93 3.93
C ILE A 121 -2.05 -23.51 4.26
N ARG A 122 -2.19 -22.57 5.20
CA ARG A 122 -3.50 -22.05 5.59
C ARG A 122 -4.02 -21.10 4.53
N ARG A 123 -5.12 -21.46 3.87
CA ARG A 123 -6.00 -20.47 3.18
C ARG A 123 -6.94 -19.79 4.19
N ILE A 124 -6.47 -19.50 5.39
CA ILE A 124 -7.30 -18.83 6.40
C ILE A 124 -7.20 -17.32 6.18
N ARG A 125 -8.35 -16.66 6.13
CA ARG A 125 -8.39 -15.19 6.06
C ARG A 125 -7.99 -14.64 7.42
N VAL A 126 -6.98 -13.79 7.43
CA VAL A 126 -6.56 -13.00 8.59
C VAL A 126 -7.79 -12.31 9.21
N GLY A 127 -7.95 -12.45 10.54
CA GLY A 127 -9.10 -11.89 11.25
C GLY A 127 -9.18 -10.37 11.14
N ALA A 128 -10.39 -9.80 11.22
CA ALA A 128 -10.63 -8.37 11.01
C ALA A 128 -9.78 -7.44 11.91
N GLY A 129 -9.53 -7.84 13.16
CA GLY A 129 -8.67 -7.08 14.08
C GLY A 129 -7.21 -7.02 13.65
N MET A 130 -6.66 -8.12 13.13
CA MET A 130 -5.29 -8.14 12.61
C MET A 130 -5.16 -7.36 11.30
N LYS A 131 -6.17 -7.42 10.43
CA LYS A 131 -6.23 -6.56 9.23
C LYS A 131 -6.19 -5.08 9.60
N ALA A 132 -6.93 -4.68 10.62
CA ALA A 132 -6.90 -3.30 11.11
C ALA A 132 -5.50 -2.90 11.62
N LYS A 133 -4.83 -3.78 12.37
CA LYS A 133 -3.45 -3.55 12.85
C LYS A 133 -2.43 -3.48 11.71
N ALA A 134 -2.52 -4.38 10.73
CA ALA A 134 -1.67 -4.35 9.55
C ALA A 134 -1.81 -3.01 8.82
N ARG A 135 -3.05 -2.51 8.71
CA ARG A 135 -3.38 -1.26 8.05
C ARG A 135 -2.69 -0.04 8.65
N GLU A 136 -2.37 -0.04 9.94
CA GLU A 136 -1.61 1.03 10.59
C GLU A 136 -0.17 1.12 10.07
N GLY A 137 0.41 -0.01 9.64
CA GLY A 137 1.74 -0.08 9.02
C GLY A 137 1.74 -0.08 7.49
N GLN A 138 0.57 0.02 6.85
CA GLN A 138 0.42 0.04 5.40
C GLN A 138 0.42 1.48 4.88
N THR A 139 1.60 1.98 4.54
CA THR A 139 1.82 3.35 4.09
C THR A 139 2.36 3.37 2.66
N GLY A 140 2.46 4.56 2.07
CA GLY A 140 3.10 4.77 0.80
C GLY A 140 4.06 5.94 0.86
N SER A 141 4.91 6.03 -0.15
CA SER A 141 5.78 7.18 -0.36
C SER A 141 5.70 7.64 -1.82
N LEU A 142 6.02 8.91 -2.04
CA LEU A 142 6.35 9.48 -3.32
C LEU A 142 7.79 9.99 -3.23
N LYS A 143 8.61 9.55 -4.18
CA LYS A 143 10.03 9.89 -4.26
C LYS A 143 10.37 10.45 -5.64
N LEU A 144 11.25 11.43 -5.66
CA LEU A 144 11.97 11.89 -6.84
C LEU A 144 13.39 11.32 -6.78
N LEU A 145 13.77 10.58 -7.81
CA LEU A 145 15.11 10.02 -7.98
C LEU A 145 15.89 10.86 -8.98
N ARG A 146 17.19 11.01 -8.74
CA ARG A 146 18.08 11.81 -9.58
C ARG A 146 19.35 11.05 -9.91
N ASP A 147 19.81 11.31 -11.12
CA ASP A 147 21.13 10.96 -11.62
C ASP A 147 21.96 12.25 -11.62
N ARG A 148 22.97 12.33 -10.74
CA ARG A 148 23.80 13.53 -10.56
C ARG A 148 25.06 13.50 -11.43
N ASP A 149 25.54 12.31 -11.78
CA ASP A 149 26.77 12.15 -12.55
C ASP A 149 26.52 11.88 -14.04
N GLY A 150 25.27 11.68 -14.44
CA GLY A 150 24.82 11.51 -15.81
C GLY A 150 25.11 10.12 -16.40
N ASP A 151 25.32 9.10 -15.55
CA ASP A 151 25.64 7.74 -15.99
C ASP A 151 24.40 6.89 -16.34
N GLY A 152 23.20 7.45 -16.14
CA GLY A 152 21.91 6.79 -16.35
C GLY A 152 21.42 5.99 -15.15
N ARG A 153 22.14 6.01 -14.02
CA ARG A 153 21.76 5.41 -12.75
C ARG A 153 21.41 6.49 -11.75
N MET A 154 20.36 6.24 -10.99
CA MET A 154 19.94 7.14 -9.94
C MET A 154 20.88 6.97 -8.74
N ASP A 155 21.33 8.08 -8.17
CA ASP A 155 22.26 8.15 -7.05
C ASP A 155 21.71 8.96 -5.85
N GLU A 156 20.67 9.77 -6.07
CA GLU A 156 20.02 10.59 -5.05
C GLU A 156 18.51 10.36 -5.01
N VAL A 157 17.95 10.45 -3.81
CA VAL A 157 16.51 10.41 -3.56
C VAL A 157 16.06 11.65 -2.78
N VAL A 158 15.01 12.30 -3.28
CA VAL A 158 14.26 13.35 -2.59
C VAL A 158 12.88 12.80 -2.25
N VAL A 159 12.53 12.79 -0.96
CA VAL A 159 11.22 12.31 -0.51
C VAL A 159 10.21 13.44 -0.64
N TRP A 160 9.26 13.28 -1.56
CA TRP A 160 8.18 14.24 -1.79
C TRP A 160 7.01 14.03 -0.83
N ALA A 161 6.75 12.78 -0.45
CA ALA A 161 5.79 12.43 0.60
C ALA A 161 6.09 11.05 1.18
N ASP A 162 5.94 10.89 2.49
CA ASP A 162 6.04 9.61 3.22
C ASP A 162 4.88 9.40 4.21
N ASP A 163 3.95 10.36 4.26
CA ASP A 163 2.79 10.40 5.12
C ASP A 163 1.48 10.20 4.33
N ILE A 164 1.56 9.42 3.25
CA ILE A 164 0.42 9.07 2.40
C ILE A 164 0.03 7.59 2.59
N PRO A 165 -1.22 7.22 2.30
CA PRO A 165 -1.60 5.83 2.09
C PRO A 165 -0.70 5.13 1.08
N ALA A 166 -0.73 3.79 1.11
CA ALA A 166 -0.15 2.96 0.06
C ALA A 166 -0.48 3.51 -1.34
N ALA A 167 0.56 3.83 -2.09
CA ALA A 167 0.47 4.54 -3.36
C ALA A 167 0.65 3.56 -4.52
N TYR A 168 -0.35 3.40 -5.38
CA TYR A 168 -0.40 2.37 -6.42
C TYR A 168 -0.28 2.93 -7.84
N GLY A 169 0.12 4.20 -7.95
CA GLY A 169 0.21 4.85 -9.24
C GLY A 169 0.71 6.27 -9.11
N VAL A 170 1.57 6.66 -10.05
CA VAL A 170 2.04 8.02 -10.26
C VAL A 170 1.87 8.39 -11.73
N LEU A 171 1.37 9.59 -12.00
CA LEU A 171 1.21 10.10 -13.36
C LEU A 171 1.57 11.59 -13.44
N PRO A 172 2.51 11.98 -14.30
CA PRO A 172 2.80 13.38 -14.57
C PRO A 172 1.59 14.10 -15.16
N ALA A 173 1.26 15.25 -14.59
CA ALA A 173 0.18 16.11 -15.03
C ALA A 173 0.38 17.52 -14.48
N ARG A 174 0.02 18.55 -15.25
CA ARG A 174 -0.06 19.95 -14.76
C ARG A 174 1.26 20.47 -14.14
N GLY A 175 2.43 20.09 -14.66
CA GLY A 175 3.73 20.49 -14.10
C GLY A 175 4.01 19.89 -12.74
N GLY A 176 3.53 18.67 -12.50
CA GLY A 176 3.65 17.94 -11.24
C GLY A 176 3.23 16.49 -11.44
N VAL A 177 2.86 15.81 -10.36
CA VAL A 177 2.45 14.40 -10.40
C VAL A 177 1.16 14.16 -9.62
N ILE A 178 0.32 13.30 -10.18
CA ILE A 178 -0.89 12.80 -9.53
C ILE A 178 -0.57 11.42 -8.96
N VAL A 179 -0.96 11.19 -7.69
CA VAL A 179 -0.69 9.95 -6.96
C VAL A 179 -2.00 9.27 -6.57
N MET A 180 -2.14 7.99 -6.93
CA MET A 180 -3.25 7.12 -6.52
C MET A 180 -2.94 6.52 -5.14
N ALA A 181 -3.57 7.03 -4.08
CA ALA A 181 -3.30 6.62 -2.71
C ALA A 181 -4.60 6.50 -1.89
N GLU A 182 -5.30 5.38 -2.05
CA GLU A 182 -6.64 5.12 -1.48
C GLU A 182 -6.69 5.38 0.05
N PRO A 183 -7.64 6.19 0.55
CA PRO A 183 -8.92 6.56 -0.05
C PRO A 183 -8.91 7.90 -0.80
N HIS A 184 -7.73 8.36 -1.19
CA HIS A 184 -7.49 9.68 -1.75
C HIS A 184 -6.78 9.59 -3.10
N ILE A 185 -6.93 10.66 -3.88
CA ILE A 185 -6.03 10.95 -4.99
C ILE A 185 -5.40 12.30 -4.70
N PHE A 186 -4.08 12.37 -4.80
CA PHE A 186 -3.30 13.57 -4.51
C PHE A 186 -2.69 14.14 -5.78
N PHE A 187 -2.40 15.43 -5.74
CA PHE A 187 -1.57 16.15 -6.70
C PHE A 187 -0.42 16.79 -5.93
N PHE A 188 0.81 16.55 -6.38
CA PHE A 188 2.02 17.17 -5.89
C PHE A 188 2.68 17.95 -7.03
N ALA A 189 3.24 19.11 -6.74
CA ALA A 189 4.05 19.84 -7.70
C ALA A 189 5.14 20.60 -6.98
N ASP A 190 6.14 20.95 -7.76
CA ASP A 190 7.26 21.85 -7.48
C ASP A 190 7.15 22.98 -8.52
N ARG A 191 6.92 24.22 -8.09
CA ARG A 191 6.72 25.40 -8.95
C ARG A 191 7.91 26.35 -8.96
N ASP A 192 8.77 26.30 -7.97
CA ASP A 192 9.97 27.14 -7.90
C ASP A 192 11.24 26.44 -8.42
N GLY A 193 11.15 25.14 -8.70
CA GLY A 193 12.19 24.34 -9.35
C GLY A 193 13.31 23.94 -8.40
N ASP A 194 13.05 23.88 -7.09
CA ASP A 194 14.02 23.46 -6.08
C ASP A 194 14.01 21.95 -5.80
N ASP A 195 13.22 21.20 -6.56
CA ASP A 195 12.98 19.76 -6.44
C ASP A 195 12.26 19.33 -5.15
N GLN A 196 11.67 20.28 -4.42
CA GLN A 196 10.77 20.03 -3.29
C GLN A 196 9.33 20.34 -3.68
N PRO A 197 8.36 19.50 -3.26
CA PRO A 197 6.97 19.78 -3.52
C PRO A 197 6.42 20.77 -2.49
N GLU A 198 6.16 22.01 -2.90
CA GLU A 198 5.42 22.99 -2.10
C GLU A 198 3.91 22.85 -2.30
N VAL A 199 3.48 22.31 -3.44
CA VAL A 199 2.07 22.03 -3.70
C VAL A 199 1.74 20.61 -3.27
N ARG A 200 0.78 20.47 -2.35
CA ARG A 200 0.11 19.21 -2.02
C ARG A 200 -1.39 19.42 -1.95
N GLU A 201 -2.11 18.81 -2.88
CA GLU A 201 -3.57 18.92 -2.97
C GLU A 201 -4.20 17.53 -2.95
N ARG A 202 -5.26 17.35 -2.16
CA ARG A 202 -6.14 16.19 -2.31
C ARG A 202 -7.21 16.52 -3.35
N ILE A 203 -7.06 15.99 -4.56
CA ILE A 203 -8.01 16.25 -5.66
C ILE A 203 -9.31 15.47 -5.50
N PHE A 204 -9.25 14.24 -4.97
CA PHE A 204 -10.43 13.41 -4.71
C PHE A 204 -10.30 12.61 -3.41
N THR A 205 -11.44 12.28 -2.82
CA THR A 205 -11.57 11.38 -1.67
C THR A 205 -12.85 10.55 -1.76
N GLY A 206 -12.95 9.47 -1.01
CA GLY A 206 -14.18 8.67 -0.88
C GLY A 206 -14.14 7.32 -1.60
N PHE A 207 -12.94 6.87 -1.97
CA PHE A 207 -12.69 5.52 -2.47
C PHE A 207 -12.72 4.50 -1.32
N GLU A 208 -13.39 3.38 -1.54
CA GLU A 208 -13.57 2.34 -0.54
C GLU A 208 -12.27 1.56 -0.32
N ARG A 209 -11.69 1.66 0.88
CA ARG A 209 -10.44 0.95 1.18
C ARG A 209 -10.68 -0.54 1.40
N GLY A 210 -10.16 -1.38 0.51
CA GLY A 210 -10.26 -2.84 0.60
C GLY A 210 -8.94 -3.55 0.83
N GLU A 211 -8.82 -4.72 0.18
CA GLU A 211 -7.58 -5.50 0.08
C GLU A 211 -6.53 -4.73 -0.73
N MET A 212 -5.27 -4.74 -0.27
CA MET A 212 -4.17 -3.99 -0.89
C MET A 212 -3.92 -4.37 -2.35
N GLU A 213 -4.00 -5.66 -2.71
CA GLU A 213 -3.86 -6.14 -4.10
C GLU A 213 -4.87 -5.46 -5.07
N ARG A 214 -5.92 -4.84 -4.53
CA ARG A 214 -7.09 -4.38 -5.26
C ARG A 214 -7.42 -2.92 -4.97
N SER A 215 -6.44 -2.08 -4.67
CA SER A 215 -6.66 -0.64 -4.47
C SER A 215 -6.76 0.13 -5.80
N ILE A 216 -7.23 1.38 -5.81
CA ILE A 216 -7.23 2.21 -7.03
C ILE A 216 -5.80 2.38 -7.57
N ASN A 217 -5.60 2.24 -8.88
CA ASN A 217 -4.24 2.09 -9.43
C ASN A 217 -4.13 2.44 -10.92
N ASN A 218 -2.89 2.37 -11.43
CA ASN A 218 -2.53 2.50 -12.86
C ASN A 218 -3.20 3.68 -13.57
N PRO A 219 -2.94 4.92 -13.12
CA PRO A 219 -3.38 6.10 -13.82
C PRO A 219 -2.69 6.18 -15.19
N VAL A 220 -3.48 6.30 -16.27
CA VAL A 220 -2.96 6.42 -17.65
C VAL A 220 -3.71 7.52 -18.38
N TRP A 221 -2.99 8.33 -19.14
CA TRP A 221 -3.61 9.30 -20.05
C TRP A 221 -4.37 8.57 -21.16
N GLY A 222 -5.66 8.88 -21.28
CA GLY A 222 -6.47 8.52 -22.43
C GLY A 222 -6.26 9.50 -23.60
N PRO A 223 -6.57 9.08 -24.83
CA PRO A 223 -6.44 9.93 -26.03
C PRO A 223 -7.38 11.15 -26.04
N ASP A 224 -8.29 11.25 -25.07
CA ASP A 224 -9.27 12.31 -24.92
C ASP A 224 -8.92 13.34 -23.81
N ASN A 225 -7.67 13.34 -23.35
CA ASN A 225 -7.18 14.21 -22.27
C ASN A 225 -7.92 14.01 -20.94
N TRP A 226 -8.35 12.77 -20.66
CA TRP A 226 -8.76 12.31 -19.35
C TRP A 226 -7.76 11.29 -18.83
N ILE A 227 -7.65 11.18 -17.51
CA ILE A 227 -6.84 10.15 -16.86
C ILE A 227 -7.75 9.00 -16.50
N TYR A 228 -7.41 7.80 -16.94
CA TYR A 228 -8.11 6.56 -16.62
C TYR A 228 -7.41 5.84 -15.48
N ALA A 229 -8.16 5.21 -14.58
CA ALA A 229 -7.61 4.47 -13.46
C ALA A 229 -8.46 3.23 -13.11
N GLY A 230 -7.79 2.23 -12.53
CA GLY A 230 -8.40 0.99 -12.07
C GLY A 230 -9.33 1.24 -10.89
N ARG A 231 -10.46 0.53 -10.86
CA ARG A 231 -11.56 0.79 -9.92
C ARG A 231 -11.27 0.58 -8.44
N GLY A 232 -10.22 -0.16 -8.11
CA GLY A 232 -9.97 -0.59 -6.74
C GLY A 232 -10.99 -1.60 -6.22
N TRP A 233 -11.19 -1.67 -4.91
CA TRP A 233 -11.86 -2.81 -4.27
C TRP A 233 -13.38 -2.83 -4.54
N GLY A 234 -14.01 -1.69 -4.30
CA GLY A 234 -15.45 -1.51 -4.26
C GLY A 234 -15.97 -0.58 -5.34
N GLY A 235 -17.10 0.04 -5.01
CA GLY A 235 -17.49 1.30 -5.65
C GLY A 235 -16.86 2.48 -4.88
N ALA A 236 -17.24 3.70 -5.23
CA ALA A 236 -16.79 4.88 -4.49
C ALA A 236 -17.89 5.94 -4.43
N THR A 237 -17.90 6.71 -3.35
CA THR A 237 -18.72 7.93 -3.24
C THR A 237 -17.75 9.10 -3.15
N VAL A 238 -17.42 9.65 -4.31
CA VAL A 238 -16.29 10.56 -4.49
C VAL A 238 -16.73 12.02 -4.30
N THR A 239 -15.92 12.75 -3.54
CA THR A 239 -15.97 14.21 -3.45
C THR A 239 -14.59 14.80 -3.69
N GLY A 240 -14.51 16.07 -4.06
CA GLY A 240 -13.26 16.78 -4.30
C GLY A 240 -13.45 18.29 -4.18
N PRO A 241 -12.39 19.07 -3.93
CA PRO A 241 -12.50 20.52 -3.76
C PRO A 241 -13.04 21.27 -4.99
N ARG A 242 -12.81 20.72 -6.19
CA ARG A 242 -13.24 21.30 -7.48
C ARG A 242 -14.33 20.49 -8.17
N LEU A 243 -14.80 19.41 -7.53
CA LEU A 243 -15.85 18.55 -8.07
C LEU A 243 -17.21 19.14 -7.72
N ASP A 244 -18.09 19.25 -8.71
CA ASP A 244 -19.48 19.65 -8.46
C ASP A 244 -20.24 18.51 -7.77
N GLY A 245 -20.50 18.69 -6.48
CA GLY A 245 -21.24 17.74 -5.66
C GLY A 245 -20.50 16.42 -5.42
N THR A 246 -21.27 15.32 -5.38
CA THR A 246 -20.78 13.98 -5.08
C THR A 246 -21.03 13.05 -6.26
N VAL A 247 -19.99 12.35 -6.70
CA VAL A 247 -20.07 11.36 -7.78
C VAL A 247 -20.07 9.95 -7.21
N LYS A 248 -21.07 9.15 -7.55
CA LYS A 248 -21.11 7.73 -7.20
C LYS A 248 -20.51 6.90 -8.33
N LEU A 249 -19.42 6.22 -8.04
CA LEU A 249 -18.79 5.24 -8.92
C LEU A 249 -19.31 3.85 -8.58
N GLY A 250 -19.72 3.11 -9.61
CA GLY A 250 -20.04 1.69 -9.48
C GLY A 250 -18.79 0.83 -9.34
N ARG A 251 -18.95 -0.48 -9.50
CA ARG A 251 -17.82 -1.42 -9.60
C ARG A 251 -17.25 -1.41 -11.02
N THR A 252 -16.81 -0.25 -11.47
CA THR A 252 -16.22 -0.02 -12.79
C THR A 252 -14.98 0.83 -12.64
N ASP A 253 -14.09 0.77 -13.62
CA ASP A 253 -13.04 1.77 -13.73
C ASP A 253 -13.64 3.16 -13.82
N PHE A 254 -12.79 4.16 -13.65
CA PHE A 254 -13.17 5.56 -13.74
C PHE A 254 -12.16 6.34 -14.55
N ARG A 255 -12.58 7.52 -15.00
CA ARG A 255 -11.69 8.53 -15.53
C ARG A 255 -11.95 9.87 -14.86
N PHE A 256 -10.94 10.72 -14.80
CA PHE A 256 -11.04 12.04 -14.20
C PHE A 256 -10.21 13.08 -14.95
N LYS A 257 -10.57 14.35 -14.75
CA LYS A 257 -9.76 15.48 -15.23
C LYS A 257 -8.60 15.72 -14.26
N PRO A 258 -7.40 16.04 -14.78
CA PRO A 258 -6.19 16.22 -13.97
C PRO A 258 -6.29 17.36 -12.93
N ASP A 259 -7.22 18.29 -13.14
CA ASP A 259 -7.50 19.40 -12.24
C ASP A 259 -8.54 19.04 -11.16
N GLY A 260 -9.07 17.81 -11.14
CA GLY A 260 -10.08 17.40 -10.17
C GLY A 260 -11.49 17.95 -10.44
N SER A 261 -11.72 18.63 -11.57
CA SER A 261 -13.03 19.24 -11.88
C SER A 261 -14.12 18.23 -12.23
N ALA A 262 -13.73 17.04 -12.70
CA ALA A 262 -14.67 16.00 -13.08
C ALA A 262 -14.08 14.60 -12.85
N ILE A 263 -14.94 13.66 -12.48
CA ILE A 263 -14.68 12.22 -12.39
C ILE A 263 -15.94 11.46 -12.81
N GLU A 264 -15.79 10.39 -13.56
CA GLU A 264 -16.93 9.59 -14.02
C GLU A 264 -16.57 8.12 -14.25
N PRO A 265 -17.54 7.20 -14.11
CA PRO A 265 -17.34 5.79 -14.41
C PRO A 265 -17.11 5.56 -15.91
N VAL A 266 -16.32 4.55 -16.24
CA VAL A 266 -16.08 4.09 -17.62
C VAL A 266 -16.31 2.59 -17.73
N SER A 267 -16.60 2.12 -18.95
CA SER A 267 -16.75 0.69 -19.19
C SER A 267 -15.42 -0.03 -19.06
N GLY A 268 -15.45 -1.17 -18.36
CA GLY A 268 -14.28 -1.95 -18.00
C GLY A 268 -14.10 -2.00 -16.49
N GLU A 269 -13.52 -3.09 -16.00
CA GLU A 269 -13.12 -3.19 -14.60
C GLU A 269 -11.75 -3.85 -14.47
N ASN A 270 -10.78 -3.06 -14.00
CA ASN A 270 -9.51 -3.54 -13.53
C ASN A 270 -9.50 -3.58 -12.00
N HIS A 271 -9.50 -4.80 -11.47
CA HIS A 271 -9.53 -5.08 -10.03
C HIS A 271 -8.15 -5.38 -9.45
N THR A 272 -7.11 -5.25 -10.26
CA THR A 272 -5.71 -5.61 -10.01
C THR A 272 -4.85 -4.57 -10.72
N PHE A 273 -3.66 -4.90 -11.24
CA PHE A 273 -2.74 -3.92 -11.82
C PHE A 273 -2.57 -4.07 -13.32
N GLY A 274 -2.62 -2.95 -14.04
CA GLY A 274 -2.23 -2.80 -15.44
C GLY A 274 -3.36 -2.36 -16.37
N MET A 275 -3.11 -1.32 -17.16
CA MET A 275 -3.94 -0.96 -18.30
C MET A 275 -3.12 -0.23 -19.36
N CYS A 276 -3.57 -0.31 -20.61
CA CYS A 276 -3.02 0.48 -21.70
C CYS A 276 -4.09 0.79 -22.76
N PHE A 277 -3.74 1.72 -23.64
CA PHE A 277 -4.47 1.99 -24.87
C PHE A 277 -3.64 1.56 -26.07
N ASP A 278 -4.29 1.13 -27.14
CA ASP A 278 -3.67 1.11 -28.47
C ASP A 278 -3.83 2.46 -29.18
N ASP A 279 -3.22 2.57 -30.36
CA ASP A 279 -3.27 3.77 -31.21
C ASP A 279 -4.68 4.15 -31.70
N PHE A 280 -5.65 3.24 -31.60
CA PHE A 280 -7.04 3.46 -31.97
C PHE A 280 -7.93 3.84 -30.78
N GLY A 281 -7.36 3.91 -29.57
CA GLY A 281 -8.08 4.21 -28.33
C GLY A 281 -8.83 3.02 -27.74
N ASN A 282 -8.54 1.79 -28.19
CA ASN A 282 -9.02 0.59 -27.53
C ASN A 282 -8.31 0.43 -26.19
N ARG A 283 -9.07 0.05 -25.16
CA ARG A 283 -8.53 -0.08 -23.80
C ARG A 283 -8.35 -1.54 -23.41
N PHE A 284 -7.13 -1.89 -23.05
CA PHE A 284 -6.75 -3.22 -22.60
C PHE A 284 -6.42 -3.20 -21.11
N LEU A 285 -6.90 -4.21 -20.40
CA LEU A 285 -6.75 -4.41 -18.96
C LEU A 285 -6.12 -5.79 -18.71
N ILE A 286 -5.73 -6.06 -17.48
CA ILE A 286 -5.19 -7.36 -17.06
C ILE A 286 -5.76 -7.71 -15.69
N THR A 287 -5.89 -9.01 -15.40
CA THR A 287 -6.09 -9.48 -14.03
C THR A 287 -5.18 -10.64 -13.68
N THR A 288 -5.06 -10.95 -12.38
CA THR A 288 -4.28 -12.10 -11.88
C THR A 288 -4.63 -13.42 -12.60
N GLY A 289 -5.87 -13.55 -13.07
CA GLY A 289 -6.32 -14.73 -13.81
C GLY A 289 -6.39 -14.58 -15.33
N GLN A 290 -6.24 -13.37 -15.89
CA GLN A 290 -6.39 -13.12 -17.33
C GLN A 290 -5.31 -12.14 -17.83
N PRO A 291 -4.37 -12.60 -18.68
CA PRO A 291 -3.23 -11.78 -19.09
C PRO A 291 -3.64 -10.57 -19.93
N VAL A 292 -4.71 -10.70 -20.73
CA VAL A 292 -5.26 -9.58 -21.50
C VAL A 292 -6.78 -9.64 -21.49
N ARG A 293 -7.38 -8.52 -21.14
CA ARG A 293 -8.82 -8.25 -21.18
C ARG A 293 -9.07 -7.02 -22.03
N TYR A 294 -10.15 -7.03 -22.77
CA TYR A 294 -10.60 -5.90 -23.59
C TYR A 294 -11.76 -5.21 -22.88
N ALA A 295 -11.64 -3.92 -22.61
CA ALA A 295 -12.75 -3.11 -22.13
C ALA A 295 -13.61 -2.72 -23.33
N ALA A 296 -14.89 -3.09 -23.30
CA ALA A 296 -15.80 -2.86 -24.41
C ALA A 296 -15.87 -1.35 -24.73
N PRO A 297 -15.85 -0.94 -26.00
CA PRO A 297 -15.86 0.47 -26.42
C PRO A 297 -17.28 1.07 -26.32
N LEU A 298 -18.06 0.62 -25.34
CA LEU A 298 -19.38 1.11 -25.02
C LEU A 298 -19.26 2.16 -23.92
N SER A 299 -19.46 3.44 -24.24
CA SER A 299 -19.37 4.49 -23.21
C SER A 299 -20.39 4.27 -22.08
N TYR A 300 -19.93 4.34 -20.83
CA TYR A 300 -20.75 4.07 -19.65
C TYR A 300 -21.97 4.99 -19.55
N ARG A 301 -21.91 6.21 -20.12
CA ARG A 301 -23.06 7.14 -20.16
C ARG A 301 -24.30 6.55 -20.84
N TYR A 302 -24.12 5.65 -21.81
CA TYR A 302 -25.25 4.98 -22.48
C TYR A 302 -25.88 3.91 -21.59
N LEU A 303 -25.06 3.23 -20.77
CA LEU A 303 -25.52 2.28 -19.75
C LEU A 303 -26.27 3.00 -18.65
N ALA A 304 -25.72 4.10 -18.14
CA ALA A 304 -26.31 4.88 -17.05
C ALA A 304 -27.68 5.49 -17.40
N ARG A 305 -27.91 5.85 -18.67
CA ARG A 305 -29.20 6.37 -19.15
C ARG A 305 -30.29 5.30 -19.28
N ASN A 306 -29.92 4.03 -19.33
CA ASN A 306 -30.83 2.91 -19.54
C ASN A 306 -30.68 1.86 -18.42
N PRO A 307 -30.93 2.24 -17.15
CA PRO A 307 -30.62 1.38 -16.00
C PRO A 307 -31.47 0.09 -15.95
N HIS A 308 -32.55 0.02 -16.73
CA HIS A 308 -33.43 -1.14 -16.82
C HIS A 308 -33.07 -2.09 -17.97
N VAL A 309 -32.07 -1.75 -18.80
CA VAL A 309 -31.63 -2.59 -19.91
C VAL A 309 -30.45 -3.45 -19.46
N PRO A 310 -30.56 -4.79 -19.54
CA PRO A 310 -29.43 -5.66 -19.28
C PRO A 310 -28.34 -5.41 -20.33
N SER A 311 -27.13 -5.09 -19.87
CA SER A 311 -25.95 -4.95 -20.73
C SER A 311 -25.12 -6.24 -20.70
N PRO A 312 -24.48 -6.63 -21.82
CA PRO A 312 -23.36 -7.55 -21.78
C PRO A 312 -22.26 -7.03 -20.85
N GLY A 313 -21.39 -7.94 -20.40
CA GLY A 313 -20.23 -7.56 -19.60
C GLY A 313 -19.37 -6.51 -20.32
N ALA A 314 -18.99 -5.45 -19.60
CA ALA A 314 -18.18 -4.35 -20.14
C ALA A 314 -16.70 -4.72 -20.32
N THR A 315 -16.32 -5.95 -19.99
CA THR A 315 -14.97 -6.48 -20.14
C THR A 315 -15.04 -7.91 -20.64
N VAL A 316 -14.22 -8.26 -21.62
CA VAL A 316 -14.11 -9.62 -22.15
C VAL A 316 -12.65 -10.08 -22.13
N GLY A 317 -12.42 -11.39 -22.02
CA GLY A 317 -11.07 -11.94 -22.21
C GLY A 317 -10.65 -11.77 -23.67
N ALA A 318 -9.46 -11.20 -23.89
CA ALA A 318 -8.91 -11.03 -25.25
C ALA A 318 -8.00 -12.21 -25.65
N THR A 319 -7.85 -13.20 -24.78
CA THR A 319 -6.99 -14.38 -24.97
C THR A 319 -7.81 -15.66 -24.78
N PRO A 320 -7.57 -16.71 -25.60
CA PRO A 320 -8.26 -17.99 -25.46
C PRO A 320 -7.63 -18.91 -24.40
N TYR A 321 -6.59 -18.45 -23.69
CA TYR A 321 -5.87 -19.22 -22.68
C TYR A 321 -5.55 -18.37 -21.46
N HIS A 322 -5.44 -19.05 -20.32
CA HIS A 322 -5.01 -18.49 -19.04
C HIS A 322 -3.62 -18.99 -18.62
N ASN A 323 -3.00 -19.84 -19.45
CA ASN A 323 -1.75 -20.51 -19.13
C ASN A 323 -0.58 -19.55 -19.33
N THR A 324 0.22 -19.37 -18.29
CA THR A 324 1.55 -18.79 -18.37
C THR A 324 2.57 -19.92 -18.41
N PHE A 325 3.54 -19.82 -19.30
CA PHE A 325 4.64 -20.78 -19.41
C PHE A 325 5.92 -20.09 -18.92
N PRO A 326 6.50 -20.55 -17.80
CA PRO A 326 7.73 -19.94 -17.31
C PRO A 326 8.84 -20.18 -18.33
N ILE A 327 9.52 -19.10 -18.74
CA ILE A 327 10.72 -19.17 -19.58
C ILE A 327 12.01 -19.23 -18.74
N SER A 328 11.88 -19.08 -17.43
CA SER A 328 12.98 -19.16 -16.46
C SER A 328 12.61 -20.12 -15.32
N GLN A 329 13.62 -20.67 -14.65
CA GLN A 329 13.39 -21.38 -13.39
C GLN A 329 12.85 -20.41 -12.34
N PRO A 330 11.94 -20.84 -11.44
CA PRO A 330 11.57 -20.04 -10.29
C PRO A 330 12.82 -19.66 -9.50
N HIS A 331 12.88 -18.43 -9.04
CA HIS A 331 14.00 -18.04 -8.19
C HIS A 331 13.94 -18.84 -6.87
N PRO A 332 15.05 -19.40 -6.36
CA PRO A 332 15.08 -20.21 -5.13
C PRO A 332 14.71 -19.51 -3.81
N TRP A 333 14.24 -18.25 -3.82
CA TRP A 333 13.91 -17.50 -2.60
C TRP A 333 12.42 -17.54 -2.27
#